data_AF-A0A965BV32-F1
#
_entry.id   AF-A0A965BV32-F1
#
_cell.length_a   1.000
_cell.length_b   1.000
_cell.length_c   1.000
_cell.angle_alpha   90.00
_cell.angle_beta   90.00
_cell.angle_gamma   90.00
#
_symmetry.space_group_name_H-M   'P 1'
#
loop_
_entity.id
_entity.type
_entity.pdbx_description
1 polymer ?
#
loop_
_entity_poly.entity_id
_entity_poly.type
_entity_poly.pdbx_seq_one_letter_code
_entity_poly.pdbx_strand_id
1 'polypeptide(L)'
;MGGGIAAPGLRDAAPRGLCTDCGVSRMQDPKACGAACQFIKPDYPRLEAAVHGRARDPTRPDELHFGPFRQMPAKEMAKVTVAQALKHPTWSMGKK
;
A
#
# COMPACT_ATOMS: atom_id res chain seq x y z
N MET A 1 49.86 -4.84 22.77
CA MET A 1 48.66 -4.66 23.60
C MET A 1 47.56 -4.10 22.73
N GLY A 2 46.46 -4.83 22.58
CA GLY A 2 45.33 -4.41 21.76
C GLY A 2 44.19 -5.41 21.95
N GLY A 3 43.69 -5.51 23.18
CA GLY A 3 42.51 -6.32 23.47
C GLY A 3 41.31 -5.68 22.78
N GLY A 4 40.92 -6.22 21.64
CA GLY A 4 39.69 -5.82 20.97
C GLY A 4 38.49 -6.14 21.86
N ILE A 5 37.50 -5.24 21.86
CA ILE A 5 36.20 -5.50 22.49
C ILE A 5 35.51 -6.60 21.69
N ALA A 6 35.42 -7.80 22.27
CA ALA A 6 34.65 -8.89 21.70
C ALA A 6 33.17 -8.68 22.02
N ALA A 7 32.38 -8.36 21.00
CA ALA A 7 30.93 -8.35 21.15
C ALA A 7 30.44 -9.80 21.34
N PRO A 8 29.60 -10.09 22.36
CA PRO A 8 29.02 -11.41 22.49
C PRO A 8 28.21 -11.76 21.23
N GLY A 9 28.18 -13.05 20.89
CA GLY A 9 27.45 -13.53 19.71
C GLY A 9 25.99 -13.09 19.76
N LEU A 10 25.55 -12.36 18.73
CA LEU A 10 24.15 -11.97 18.61
C LEU A 10 23.31 -13.21 18.34
N ARG A 11 22.12 -13.24 18.95
CA ARG A 11 21.12 -14.28 18.66
C ARG A 11 20.63 -14.16 17.23
N ASP A 12 20.18 -15.28 16.67
CA ASP A 12 19.57 -15.31 15.33
C ASP A 12 18.40 -14.33 15.24
N ALA A 13 18.31 -13.62 14.11
CA ALA A 13 17.21 -12.73 13.85
C ALA A 13 15.90 -13.53 13.77
N ALA A 14 14.87 -13.09 14.51
CA ALA A 14 13.55 -13.69 14.39
C ALA A 14 13.04 -13.57 12.93
N PRO A 15 12.47 -14.64 12.36
CA PRO A 15 11.95 -14.63 10.99
C PRO A 15 10.93 -13.50 10.82
N ARG A 16 11.11 -12.70 9.77
CA ARG A 16 10.33 -11.46 9.59
C ARG A 16 8.99 -11.79 8.94
N GLY A 17 7.90 -11.68 9.69
CA GLY A 17 6.53 -11.87 9.18
C GLY A 17 5.78 -10.57 8.85
N LEU A 18 6.40 -9.39 8.94
CA LEU A 18 5.67 -8.11 8.90
C LEU A 18 6.25 -7.12 7.87
N CYS A 19 5.33 -6.44 7.18
CA CYS A 19 5.53 -5.45 6.12
C CYS A 19 6.23 -4.18 6.63
N THR A 20 7.23 -3.69 5.88
CA THR A 20 7.96 -2.43 6.19
C THR A 20 7.38 -1.19 5.53
N ASP A 21 6.35 -1.34 4.70
CA ASP A 21 5.88 -0.31 3.76
C ASP A 21 5.07 0.81 4.44
N CYS A 22 4.40 0.50 5.55
CA CYS A 22 3.59 1.47 6.33
C CYS A 22 4.28 1.99 7.61
N GLY A 23 5.49 1.51 7.94
CA GLY A 23 6.23 1.94 9.13
C GLY A 23 5.73 1.44 10.49
N VAL A 24 4.53 0.86 10.59
CA VAL A 24 3.94 0.34 11.85
C VAL A 24 4.82 -0.72 12.52
N SER A 25 5.46 -1.58 11.73
CA SER A 25 6.40 -2.61 12.21
C SER A 25 7.70 -2.03 12.82
N ARG A 26 7.90 -0.71 12.75
CA ARG A 26 9.03 0.03 13.33
C ARG A 26 8.63 0.90 14.54
N MET A 27 7.37 0.89 14.93
CA MET A 27 6.89 1.60 16.12
C MET A 27 7.24 0.84 17.40
N GLN A 28 6.98 1.48 18.55
CA GLN A 28 7.24 0.88 19.87
C GLN A 28 6.51 -0.46 20.09
N ASP A 29 5.31 -0.61 19.50
CA ASP A 29 4.64 -1.91 19.37
C ASP A 29 4.65 -2.38 17.91
N PRO A 30 5.64 -3.18 17.49
CA PRO A 30 5.71 -3.68 16.11
C PRO A 30 4.62 -4.73 15.82
N LYS A 31 4.03 -5.38 16.84
CA LYS A 31 2.97 -6.38 16.64
C LYS A 31 1.64 -5.75 16.23
N ALA A 32 1.46 -4.46 16.51
CA ALA A 32 0.33 -3.68 16.00
C ALA A 32 0.19 -3.76 14.47
N CYS A 33 1.28 -4.05 13.74
CA CYS A 33 1.25 -4.26 12.29
C CYS A 33 0.28 -5.38 11.87
N GLY A 34 0.17 -6.47 12.64
CA GLY A 34 -0.76 -7.57 12.35
C GLY A 34 -2.25 -7.19 12.51
N ALA A 35 -2.53 -6.11 13.23
CA ALA A 35 -3.88 -5.58 13.40
C ALA A 35 -4.19 -4.40 12.47
N ALA A 36 -3.20 -3.55 12.20
CA ALA A 36 -3.38 -2.29 11.50
C ALA A 36 -3.04 -2.34 9.99
N CYS A 37 -2.20 -3.28 9.55
CA CYS A 37 -1.72 -3.31 8.18
C CYS A 37 -2.79 -3.81 7.21
N GLN A 38 -3.20 -2.96 6.25
CA GLN A 38 -4.16 -3.33 5.20
C GLN A 38 -3.65 -4.41 4.23
N PHE A 39 -2.33 -4.65 4.17
CA PHE A 39 -1.78 -5.77 3.41
C PHE A 39 -1.95 -7.12 4.11
N ILE A 40 -1.93 -7.13 5.45
CA ILE A 40 -1.97 -8.36 6.26
C ILE A 40 -3.41 -8.67 6.67
N LYS A 41 -4.19 -7.64 6.96
CA LYS A 41 -5.59 -7.74 7.38
C LYS A 41 -6.42 -6.64 6.71
N PRO A 42 -6.74 -6.77 5.41
CA PRO A 42 -7.51 -5.78 4.69
C PRO A 42 -8.92 -5.66 5.25
N ASP A 43 -9.36 -4.41 5.45
CA ASP A 43 -10.73 -4.04 5.76
C ASP A 43 -11.16 -2.93 4.79
N TYR A 44 -11.14 -3.29 3.51
CA TYR A 44 -11.57 -2.40 2.43
C TYR A 44 -13.01 -1.91 2.62
N PRO A 45 -14.00 -2.75 3.02
CA PRO A 45 -15.38 -2.26 3.18
C PRO A 45 -15.51 -1.10 4.17
N ARG A 46 -14.87 -1.19 5.35
CA ARG A 46 -14.90 -0.09 6.33
C ARG A 46 -14.17 1.15 5.83
N LEU A 47 -13.02 0.98 5.17
CA LEU A 47 -12.24 2.10 4.63
C LEU A 47 -12.95 2.79 3.47
N GLU A 48 -13.54 2.02 2.57
CA GLU A 48 -14.39 2.52 1.48
C GLU A 48 -15.60 3.25 2.06
N ALA A 49 -16.26 2.71 3.09
CA ALA A 49 -17.34 3.43 3.76
C ALA A 49 -16.87 4.75 4.41
N ALA A 50 -15.69 4.76 5.03
CA ALA A 50 -15.13 5.97 5.65
C ALA A 50 -14.77 7.07 4.63
N VAL A 51 -14.32 6.69 3.43
CA VAL A 51 -13.87 7.65 2.40
C VAL A 51 -14.97 7.98 1.39
N HIS A 52 -15.77 7.00 0.99
CA HIS A 52 -16.76 7.08 -0.09
C HIS A 52 -18.22 7.03 0.42
N GLY A 53 -18.44 6.89 1.74
CA GLY A 53 -19.78 6.82 2.35
C GLY A 53 -20.47 5.46 2.22
N ARG A 54 -19.90 4.51 1.47
CA ARG A 54 -20.33 3.12 1.37
C ARG A 54 -19.19 2.22 0.88
N ALA A 55 -19.31 0.92 1.14
CA ALA A 55 -18.46 -0.08 0.49
C ALA A 55 -18.78 -0.19 -1.00
N ARG A 56 -17.79 -0.65 -1.78
CA ARG A 56 -17.98 -0.96 -3.19
C ARG A 56 -18.93 -2.14 -3.36
N ASP A 57 -19.74 -2.09 -4.41
CA ASP A 57 -20.63 -3.15 -4.83
C ASP A 57 -19.88 -4.09 -5.80
N PRO A 58 -19.61 -5.35 -5.40
CA PRO A 58 -18.86 -6.29 -6.23
C PRO A 58 -19.62 -6.70 -7.50
N THR A 59 -20.93 -6.43 -7.57
CA THR A 59 -21.75 -6.71 -8.76
C THR A 59 -21.67 -5.60 -9.80
N ARG A 60 -21.05 -4.46 -9.46
CA ARG A 60 -20.81 -3.32 -10.34
C ARG A 60 -19.35 -3.33 -10.80
N PRO A 61 -19.07 -3.77 -12.05
CA PRO A 61 -17.70 -3.97 -12.53
C PRO A 61 -16.82 -2.71 -12.41
N ASP A 62 -17.40 -1.52 -12.57
CA ASP A 62 -16.68 -0.25 -12.47
C ASP A 62 -16.17 0.06 -11.06
N GLU A 63 -16.74 -0.55 -10.01
CA GLU A 63 -16.34 -0.33 -8.62
C GLU A 63 -15.19 -1.23 -8.18
N LEU A 64 -14.82 -2.21 -9.03
CA LEU A 64 -13.69 -3.10 -8.80
C LEU A 64 -12.34 -2.49 -9.25
N HIS A 65 -12.36 -1.36 -9.99
CA HIS A 65 -11.20 -0.80 -10.68
C HIS A 65 -10.92 0.66 -10.28
N PHE A 66 -9.64 1.05 -10.14
CA PHE A 66 -9.21 2.43 -9.84
C PHE A 66 -8.24 2.97 -10.92
N GLY A 67 -8.35 4.27 -11.27
CA GLY A 67 -7.40 5.01 -12.15
C GLY A 67 -8.07 5.86 -13.26
N PRO A 68 -7.34 6.80 -13.92
CA PRO A 68 -7.90 7.70 -14.95
C PRO A 68 -8.34 7.00 -16.25
N PHE A 69 -7.92 5.75 -16.46
CA PHE A 69 -8.20 4.99 -17.68
C PHE A 69 -9.32 3.96 -17.49
N ARG A 70 -10.46 4.40 -16.95
CA ARG A 70 -11.58 3.53 -16.52
C ARG A 70 -12.26 2.76 -17.66
N GLN A 71 -12.19 3.28 -18.88
CA GLN A 71 -12.88 2.75 -20.07
C GLN A 71 -11.91 2.49 -21.23
N MET A 72 -10.60 2.54 -20.99
CA MET A 72 -9.60 2.44 -22.06
C MET A 72 -9.32 0.98 -22.40
N PRO A 73 -9.38 0.56 -23.68
CA PRO A 73 -9.00 -0.79 -24.09
C PRO A 73 -7.53 -1.10 -23.81
N ALA A 74 -7.20 -2.34 -23.46
CA ALA A 74 -5.84 -2.76 -23.10
C ALA A 74 -4.78 -2.45 -24.19
N LYS A 75 -5.15 -2.54 -25.47
CA LYS A 75 -4.25 -2.19 -26.61
C LYS A 75 -3.84 -0.72 -26.62
N GLU A 76 -4.67 0.15 -26.05
CA GLU A 76 -4.41 1.59 -25.98
C GLU A 76 -3.67 1.98 -24.70
N MET A 77 -3.85 1.21 -23.62
CA MET A 77 -3.15 1.46 -22.35
C MET A 77 -1.62 1.45 -22.48
N ALA A 78 -1.07 0.61 -23.37
CA ALA A 78 0.37 0.57 -23.64
C ALA A 78 0.93 1.86 -24.26
N LYS A 79 0.08 2.73 -24.81
CA LYS A 79 0.45 3.98 -25.47
C LYS A 79 0.24 5.21 -24.57
N VAL A 80 -0.21 5.00 -23.34
CA VAL A 80 -0.48 6.08 -22.39
C VAL A 80 0.80 6.84 -22.08
N THR A 81 0.74 8.15 -22.24
CA THR A 81 1.81 9.07 -21.86
C THR A 81 1.64 9.55 -20.42
N VAL A 82 2.75 9.98 -19.80
CA VAL A 82 2.72 10.60 -18.46
C VAL A 82 1.81 11.83 -18.45
N ALA A 83 1.81 12.61 -19.53
CA ALA A 83 0.92 13.77 -19.68
C ALA A 83 -0.57 13.38 -19.67
N GLN A 84 -0.94 12.21 -20.21
CA GLN A 84 -2.29 11.69 -20.13
C GLN A 84 -2.61 11.14 -18.73
N ALA A 85 -1.67 10.46 -18.08
CA ALA A 85 -1.86 9.91 -16.73
C ALA A 85 -2.05 11.01 -15.65
N LEU A 86 -1.41 12.16 -15.84
CA LEU A 86 -1.55 13.31 -14.94
C LEU A 86 -2.87 14.08 -15.13
N LYS A 87 -3.63 13.81 -16.20
CA LYS A 87 -4.95 14.41 -16.44
C LYS A 87 -6.03 13.62 -15.72
N HIS A 88 -6.03 13.68 -14.39
CA HIS A 88 -7.10 13.05 -13.62
C HIS A 88 -8.43 13.78 -13.87
N PRO A 89 -9.55 13.06 -14.12
CA PRO A 89 -10.82 13.67 -14.54
C PRO A 89 -11.47 14.57 -13.47
N THR A 90 -11.11 14.39 -12.20
CA THR A 90 -11.76 15.09 -11.07
C THR A 90 -10.83 15.87 -10.15
N TRP A 91 -9.49 15.70 -10.25
CA TRP A 91 -8.55 16.27 -9.28
C TRP A 91 -7.34 16.86 -10.00
N SER A 92 -6.80 17.96 -9.49
CA SER A 92 -5.49 18.47 -9.92
C SER A 92 -4.45 18.11 -8.86
N MET A 93 -3.61 17.13 -9.15
CA MET A 93 -2.57 16.63 -8.23
C MET A 93 -1.18 16.77 -8.88
N GLY A 94 -0.15 16.96 -8.05
CA GLY A 94 1.25 16.98 -8.50
C GLY A 94 1.75 15.60 -8.93
N LYS A 95 2.73 15.58 -9.83
CA LYS A 95 3.48 14.35 -10.14
C LYS A 95 4.28 13.95 -8.89
N LYS A 96 4.19 12.68 -8.48
CA LYS A 96 5.03 12.13 -7.41
C LYS A 96 6.50 12.08 -7.82
#